data_AF-A0A6L4ALU2-F1
#
_entry.id   AF-A0A6L4ALU2-F1
#
_cell.length_a   1.000
_cell.length_b   1.000
_cell.length_c   1.000
_cell.angle_alpha   90.00
_cell.angle_beta   90.00
_cell.angle_gamma   90.00
#
_symmetry.space_group_name_H-M   'P 1'
#
loop_
_entity.id
_entity.type
_entity.pdbx_description
1 polymer ?
#
loop_
_entity_poly.entity_id
_entity_poly.type
_entity_poly.pdbx_seq_one_letter_code
_entity_poly.pdbx_strand_id
1 'polypeptide(L)'
;IHHQVWMSHGDRIEVLPAGFSVTATSAHSPYAALRHESSPFVAVQFHPEVAHTLIGNDILRNFIFGICGCSPSWTMHSFIESTVAAIRGRVGSGRVLCALSGGVDSSVVAAIVHRAIGDQLTCIHVNNGLMRTGESESILRFFKEKSKLNVIDVDATDYFLGELDGVVDPEIKRKRIGLGFIKIFEDEAHKIGEVRYLAQGTLYPDVIESVSFRGEAPIKSHHNVGGLPEIMKLELIEPLRELFKDEVRELGLELGLPEEAIYRQPFPGPGLGIRIMGEVTAERLRVLRQSDVIVLEEMKKSGWYRKVWQSFAVLLPIQTVGVMGDGRTYENVIALRAVDSRDAMTADWSKLPYELLGKISSRIINEVRGVNRVVYDISSKPPATIEWE
;
A
#
# COMPACT_ATOMS: atom_id res chain seq x y z
N ILE A 1 33.96 -16.62 18.80
CA ILE A 1 32.99 -15.54 18.54
C ILE A 1 31.60 -16.16 18.60
N HIS A 2 30.65 -15.53 19.27
CA HIS A 2 29.25 -15.99 19.32
C HIS A 2 28.37 -15.04 18.54
N HIS A 3 27.40 -15.58 17.81
CA HIS A 3 26.44 -14.80 17.02
C HIS A 3 25.01 -15.17 17.42
N GLN A 4 24.13 -14.18 17.45
CA GLN A 4 22.71 -14.37 17.66
C GLN A 4 22.04 -14.65 16.31
N VAL A 5 21.35 -15.78 16.22
CA VAL A 5 20.67 -16.25 15.02
C VAL A 5 19.28 -16.80 15.35
N TRP A 6 18.37 -16.76 14.39
CA TRP A 6 17.05 -17.40 14.48
C TRP A 6 17.14 -18.86 14.01
N MET A 7 17.41 -19.76 14.96
CA MET A 7 17.58 -21.20 14.69
C MET A 7 16.27 -21.86 14.29
N SER A 8 16.33 -22.74 13.27
CA SER A 8 15.28 -23.72 13.03
C SER A 8 15.50 -24.94 13.92
N HIS A 9 14.44 -25.38 14.61
CA HIS A 9 14.47 -26.49 15.57
C HIS A 9 13.70 -27.72 15.08
N GLY A 10 13.42 -27.81 13.78
CA GLY A 10 12.89 -29.02 13.15
C GLY A 10 13.99 -30.09 13.00
N ASP A 11 14.09 -30.66 11.82
CA ASP A 11 15.13 -31.65 11.52
C ASP A 11 16.53 -31.02 11.58
N ARG A 12 17.49 -31.81 12.06
CA ARG A 12 18.90 -31.42 12.15
C ARG A 12 19.80 -32.51 11.57
N ILE A 13 21.00 -32.11 11.16
CA ILE A 13 22.03 -33.04 10.70
C ILE A 13 22.64 -33.74 11.92
N GLU A 14 22.70 -35.07 11.92
CA GLU A 14 23.39 -35.87 12.95
C GLU A 14 24.71 -36.49 12.47
N VAL A 15 24.84 -36.68 11.16
CA VAL A 15 26.05 -37.20 10.51
C VAL A 15 26.51 -36.19 9.46
N LEU A 16 27.75 -35.72 9.59
CA LEU A 16 28.34 -34.77 8.65
C LEU A 16 28.48 -35.43 7.26
N PRO A 17 27.89 -34.84 6.20
CA PRO A 17 28.07 -35.37 4.85
C PRO A 17 29.53 -35.31 4.40
N ALA A 18 29.98 -36.29 3.62
CA ALA A 18 31.35 -36.33 3.11
C ALA A 18 31.67 -35.08 2.28
N GLY A 19 32.88 -34.53 2.46
CA GLY A 19 33.33 -33.33 1.75
C GLY A 19 32.82 -32.01 2.34
N PHE A 20 32.03 -32.04 3.42
CA PHE A 20 31.64 -30.85 4.17
C PHE A 20 32.48 -30.67 5.43
N SER A 21 32.80 -29.41 5.71
CA SER A 21 33.42 -28.96 6.95
C SER A 21 32.43 -28.12 7.76
N VAL A 22 32.53 -28.20 9.08
CA VAL A 22 31.65 -27.46 10.00
C VAL A 22 32.21 -26.06 10.20
N THR A 23 31.39 -25.04 9.96
CA THR A 23 31.78 -23.63 10.11
C THR A 23 31.08 -22.94 11.27
N ALA A 24 29.99 -23.50 11.80
CA ALA A 24 29.36 -23.04 13.03
C ALA A 24 28.69 -24.19 13.78
N THR A 25 28.66 -24.08 15.10
CA THR A 25 28.05 -25.05 16.02
C THR A 25 27.16 -24.33 17.04
N SER A 26 26.19 -25.04 17.59
CA SER A 26 25.40 -24.62 18.75
C SER A 26 25.13 -25.81 19.67
N ALA A 27 24.65 -25.54 20.89
CA ALA A 27 24.37 -26.60 21.86
C ALA A 27 23.33 -27.62 21.36
N HIS A 28 22.35 -27.19 20.56
CA HIS A 28 21.26 -28.04 20.06
C HIS A 28 21.45 -28.49 18.60
N SER A 29 22.35 -27.85 17.86
CA SER A 29 22.71 -28.21 16.49
C SER A 29 24.24 -28.20 16.33
N PRO A 30 24.91 -29.38 16.38
CA PRO A 30 26.35 -29.49 16.25
C PRO A 30 26.86 -29.11 14.85
N TYR A 31 25.99 -29.08 13.85
CA TYR A 31 26.29 -28.71 12.46
C TYR A 31 25.41 -27.53 12.03
N ALA A 32 25.51 -26.41 12.76
CA ALA A 32 24.65 -25.25 12.55
C ALA A 32 24.96 -24.49 11.24
N ALA A 33 26.20 -24.57 10.75
CA ALA A 33 26.56 -24.14 9.41
C ALA A 33 27.65 -25.04 8.82
N LEU A 34 27.57 -25.30 7.52
CA LEU A 34 28.45 -26.18 6.77
C LEU A 34 28.97 -25.50 5.51
N ARG A 35 30.18 -25.89 5.08
CA ARG A 35 30.76 -25.51 3.79
C ARG A 35 31.44 -26.71 3.15
N HIS A 36 31.17 -26.94 1.87
CA HIS A 36 31.88 -27.96 1.10
C HIS A 36 33.32 -27.52 0.80
N GLU A 37 34.26 -28.45 0.89
CA GLU A 37 35.69 -28.15 0.79
C GLU A 37 36.11 -27.69 -0.61
N SER A 38 35.52 -28.27 -1.66
CA SER A 38 35.89 -28.00 -3.07
C SER A 38 34.78 -27.41 -3.94
N SER A 39 33.54 -27.31 -3.43
CA SER A 39 32.36 -26.90 -4.20
C SER A 39 31.74 -25.67 -3.55
N PRO A 40 31.01 -24.81 -4.27
CA PRO A 40 30.41 -23.59 -3.72
C PRO A 40 29.15 -23.87 -2.88
N PHE A 41 29.06 -25.05 -2.27
CA PHE A 41 27.93 -25.42 -1.43
C PHE A 41 28.16 -24.94 0.00
N VAL A 42 27.18 -24.19 0.50
CA VAL A 42 27.10 -23.73 1.87
C VAL A 42 25.70 -24.02 2.40
N ALA A 43 25.58 -24.30 3.68
CA ALA A 43 24.31 -24.56 4.34
C ALA A 43 24.28 -23.95 5.73
N VAL A 44 23.10 -23.51 6.17
CA VAL A 44 22.85 -22.98 7.51
C VAL A 44 21.56 -23.59 8.04
N GLN A 45 21.52 -23.89 9.35
CA GLN A 45 20.34 -24.42 10.06
C GLN A 45 19.43 -23.30 10.61
N PHE A 46 19.79 -22.04 10.37
CA PHE A 46 19.09 -20.86 10.85
C PHE A 46 18.69 -19.98 9.67
N HIS A 47 17.82 -19.01 9.93
CA HIS A 47 17.27 -18.11 8.92
C HIS A 47 18.09 -16.81 8.83
N PRO A 48 18.99 -16.63 7.83
CA PRO A 48 19.75 -15.39 7.68
C PRO A 48 18.89 -14.20 7.16
N GLU A 49 17.71 -14.46 6.63
CA GLU A 49 16.81 -13.45 6.06
C GLU A 49 15.99 -12.68 7.10
N VAL A 50 15.89 -13.18 8.34
CA VAL A 50 15.06 -12.57 9.39
C VAL A 50 15.86 -11.60 10.26
N ALA A 51 15.23 -10.50 10.66
CA ALA A 51 15.84 -9.45 11.50
C ALA A 51 16.38 -9.94 12.87
N HIS A 52 15.92 -11.11 13.34
CA HIS A 52 16.41 -11.72 14.59
C HIS A 52 17.83 -12.30 14.46
N THR A 53 18.29 -12.57 13.23
CA THR A 53 19.65 -12.97 12.91
C THR A 53 20.49 -11.72 12.63
N LEU A 54 21.21 -11.23 13.64
CA LEU A 54 21.87 -9.91 13.58
C LEU A 54 22.94 -9.79 12.49
N ILE A 55 23.57 -10.91 12.12
CA ILE A 55 24.56 -11.00 11.04
C ILE A 55 23.97 -11.52 9.72
N GLY A 56 22.64 -11.61 9.63
CA GLY A 56 21.94 -12.26 8.51
C GLY A 56 22.25 -11.62 7.17
N ASN A 57 22.21 -10.28 7.11
CA ASN A 57 22.57 -9.52 5.92
C ASN A 57 24.02 -9.74 5.49
N ASP A 58 24.97 -9.87 6.43
CA ASP A 58 26.37 -10.13 6.09
C ASP A 58 26.55 -11.54 5.49
N ILE A 59 25.83 -12.53 6.01
CA ILE A 59 25.83 -13.90 5.46
C ILE A 59 25.30 -13.91 4.02
N LEU A 60 24.13 -13.30 3.80
CA LEU A 60 23.53 -13.22 2.46
C LEU A 60 24.42 -12.43 1.49
N ARG A 61 25.00 -11.32 1.95
CA ARG A 61 25.95 -10.51 1.18
C ARG A 61 27.18 -11.33 0.76
N ASN A 62 27.78 -12.07 1.69
CA ASN A 62 28.94 -12.92 1.41
C ASN A 62 28.60 -14.05 0.42
N PHE A 63 27.40 -14.61 0.52
CA PHE A 63 26.95 -15.61 -0.44
C PHE A 63 26.78 -15.01 -1.85
N ILE A 64 26.01 -13.92 -1.97
CA ILE A 64 25.67 -13.29 -3.26
C ILE A 64 26.92 -12.72 -3.96
N PHE A 65 27.69 -11.90 -3.25
CA PHE A 65 28.82 -11.18 -3.88
C PHE A 65 30.15 -11.93 -3.77
N GLY A 66 30.33 -12.73 -2.71
CA GLY A 66 31.56 -13.47 -2.48
C GLY A 66 31.59 -14.84 -3.16
N ILE A 67 30.55 -15.65 -2.95
CA ILE A 67 30.50 -17.04 -3.46
C ILE A 67 29.94 -17.09 -4.89
N CYS A 68 28.78 -16.46 -5.13
CA CYS A 68 28.16 -16.43 -6.45
C CYS A 68 28.85 -15.45 -7.41
N GLY A 69 29.66 -14.52 -6.89
CA GLY A 69 30.37 -13.52 -7.70
C GLY A 69 29.45 -12.54 -8.42
N CYS A 70 28.22 -12.34 -7.92
CA CYS A 70 27.30 -11.36 -8.50
C CYS A 70 27.86 -9.94 -8.33
N SER A 71 27.44 -9.02 -9.20
CA SER A 71 27.69 -7.58 -9.06
C SER A 71 26.44 -6.87 -8.55
N PRO A 72 26.55 -5.81 -7.72
CA PRO A 72 25.42 -5.01 -7.25
C PRO A 72 24.91 -4.06 -8.36
N SER A 73 24.55 -4.61 -9.51
CA SER A 73 24.08 -3.87 -10.68
C SER A 73 22.58 -3.58 -10.64
N TRP A 74 21.85 -4.16 -9.68
CA TRP A 74 20.44 -3.85 -9.46
C TRP A 74 20.33 -2.57 -8.62
N THR A 75 20.09 -1.45 -9.30
CA THR A 75 19.85 -0.15 -8.68
C THR A 75 18.59 0.46 -9.29
N MET A 76 17.89 1.32 -8.56
CA MET A 76 16.70 2.00 -9.11
C MET A 76 17.04 2.86 -10.33
N HIS A 77 18.26 3.41 -10.40
CA HIS A 77 18.76 4.12 -11.56
C HIS A 77 18.82 3.23 -12.82
N SER A 78 19.55 2.10 -12.73
CA SER A 78 19.66 1.15 -13.85
C SER A 78 18.31 0.54 -14.21
N PHE A 79 17.43 0.33 -13.22
CA PHE A 79 16.08 -0.16 -13.42
C PHE A 79 15.23 0.82 -14.23
N ILE A 80 15.32 2.13 -13.94
CA ILE A 80 14.64 3.17 -14.73
C ILE A 80 15.09 3.09 -16.19
N GLU A 81 16.40 3.04 -16.45
CA GLU A 81 16.92 3.05 -17.82
C GLU A 81 16.45 1.84 -18.63
N SER A 82 16.58 0.63 -18.06
CA SER A 82 16.16 -0.61 -18.72
C SER A 82 14.65 -0.65 -18.95
N THR A 83 13.86 -0.27 -17.95
CA THR A 83 12.40 -0.28 -18.00
C THR A 83 11.87 0.76 -18.99
N VAL A 84 12.45 1.96 -19.01
CA VAL A 84 12.12 3.01 -19.99
C VAL A 84 12.38 2.52 -21.42
N ALA A 85 13.53 1.88 -21.67
CA ALA A 85 13.85 1.32 -22.98
C ALA A 85 12.87 0.21 -23.38
N ALA A 86 12.53 -0.69 -22.45
CA ALA A 86 11.58 -1.77 -22.67
C ALA A 86 10.17 -1.25 -22.99
N ILE A 87 9.67 -0.26 -22.24
CA ILE A 87 8.37 0.37 -22.49
C ILE A 87 8.37 1.03 -23.87
N ARG A 88 9.40 1.82 -24.23
CA ARG A 88 9.51 2.45 -25.55
C ARG A 88 9.48 1.42 -26.69
N GLY A 89 10.25 0.34 -26.56
CA GLY A 89 10.31 -0.73 -27.55
C GLY A 89 8.97 -1.46 -27.70
N ARG A 90 8.26 -1.69 -26.59
CA ARG A 90 6.96 -2.38 -26.59
C ARG A 90 5.83 -1.51 -27.11
N VAL A 91 5.77 -0.23 -26.71
CA VAL A 91 4.67 0.68 -27.05
C VAL A 91 4.82 1.22 -28.48
N GLY A 92 6.05 1.50 -28.93
CA GLY A 92 6.28 2.15 -30.22
C GLY A 92 5.52 3.47 -30.32
N SER A 93 4.67 3.61 -31.34
CA SER A 93 3.79 4.78 -31.53
C SER A 93 2.39 4.63 -30.91
N GLY A 94 2.15 3.56 -30.13
CA GLY A 94 0.86 3.29 -29.50
C GLY A 94 0.53 4.26 -28.35
N ARG A 95 -0.72 4.25 -27.90
CA ARG A 95 -1.18 5.02 -26.73
C ARG A 95 -1.36 4.12 -25.52
N VAL A 96 -1.07 4.67 -24.34
CA VAL A 96 -1.18 3.97 -23.06
C VAL A 96 -2.14 4.74 -22.15
N LEU A 97 -3.05 4.02 -21.51
CA LEU A 97 -3.87 4.53 -20.42
C LEU A 97 -3.29 4.14 -19.08
N CYS A 98 -3.47 4.99 -18.07
CA CYS A 98 -3.14 4.66 -16.70
C CYS A 98 -4.24 5.16 -15.76
N ALA A 99 -4.74 4.28 -14.89
CA ALA A 99 -5.65 4.65 -13.81
C ALA A 99 -4.85 5.28 -12.67
N LEU A 100 -4.99 6.60 -12.51
CA LEU A 100 -4.28 7.35 -11.48
C LEU A 100 -5.11 7.40 -10.20
N SER A 101 -4.97 6.39 -9.34
CA SER A 101 -5.70 6.30 -8.07
C SER A 101 -5.22 7.27 -6.99
N GLY A 102 -4.00 7.81 -7.12
CA GLY A 102 -3.37 8.63 -6.08
C GLY A 102 -2.53 7.85 -5.07
N GLY A 103 -2.56 6.51 -5.15
CA GLY A 103 -1.62 5.66 -4.42
C GLY A 103 -0.19 5.81 -4.94
N VAL A 104 0.76 5.33 -4.14
CA VAL A 104 2.19 5.35 -4.48
C VAL A 104 2.43 4.60 -5.81
N ASP A 105 1.87 3.40 -5.96
CA ASP A 105 2.17 2.53 -7.10
C ASP A 105 1.68 3.12 -8.41
N SER A 106 0.42 3.59 -8.47
CA SER A 106 -0.14 4.23 -9.67
C SER A 106 0.60 5.52 -10.02
N SER A 107 1.06 6.26 -9.01
CA SER A 107 1.86 7.48 -9.22
C SER A 107 3.24 7.18 -9.80
N VAL A 108 3.92 6.14 -9.31
CA VAL A 108 5.23 5.69 -9.80
C VAL A 108 5.10 5.12 -11.23
N VAL A 109 4.04 4.34 -11.50
CA VAL A 109 3.72 3.85 -12.85
C VAL A 109 3.52 5.03 -13.81
N ALA A 110 2.69 6.00 -13.43
CA ALA A 110 2.45 7.18 -14.26
C ALA A 110 3.76 7.93 -14.55
N ALA A 111 4.62 8.10 -13.55
CA ALA A 111 5.92 8.77 -13.71
C ALA A 111 6.89 8.00 -14.62
N ILE A 112 7.07 6.69 -14.43
CA ILE A 112 8.02 5.90 -15.25
C ILE A 112 7.53 5.72 -16.69
N VAL A 113 6.23 5.51 -16.89
CA VAL A 113 5.65 5.42 -18.23
C VAL A 113 5.72 6.77 -18.93
N HIS A 114 5.40 7.88 -18.24
CA HIS A 114 5.55 9.21 -18.83
C HIS A 114 7.00 9.51 -19.22
N ARG A 115 7.98 9.14 -18.39
CA ARG A 115 9.40 9.24 -18.73
C ARG A 115 9.76 8.44 -19.99
N ALA A 116 9.09 7.31 -20.22
CA ALA A 116 9.30 6.49 -21.39
C ALA A 116 8.68 7.09 -22.66
N ILE A 117 7.41 7.47 -22.64
CA ILE A 117 6.64 7.74 -23.87
C ILE A 117 5.96 9.12 -23.91
N GLY A 118 6.20 9.98 -22.91
CA GLY A 118 5.71 11.35 -22.87
C GLY A 118 4.19 11.44 -23.04
N ASP A 119 3.77 12.18 -24.08
CA ASP A 119 2.37 12.51 -24.39
C ASP A 119 1.56 11.32 -24.92
N GLN A 120 2.20 10.16 -25.19
CA GLN A 120 1.49 8.92 -25.53
C GLN A 120 0.75 8.32 -24.31
N LEU A 121 1.09 8.77 -23.09
CA LEU A 121 0.40 8.39 -21.86
C LEU A 121 -0.73 9.38 -21.57
N THR A 122 -1.93 8.84 -21.37
CA THR A 122 -3.05 9.56 -20.76
C THR A 122 -3.42 8.91 -19.44
N CYS A 123 -3.39 9.69 -18.37
CA CYS A 123 -3.87 9.25 -17.06
C CYS A 123 -5.33 9.68 -16.88
N ILE A 124 -6.14 8.78 -16.31
CA ILE A 124 -7.50 9.10 -15.87
C ILE A 124 -7.51 9.03 -14.34
N HIS A 125 -7.84 10.14 -13.70
CA HIS A 125 -8.13 10.23 -12.28
C HIS A 125 -9.65 10.34 -12.10
N VAL A 126 -10.25 9.35 -11.44
CA VAL A 126 -11.66 9.37 -11.08
C VAL A 126 -11.80 9.75 -9.61
N ASN A 127 -12.26 10.97 -9.35
CA ASN A 127 -12.66 11.37 -8.01
C ASN A 127 -14.02 10.73 -7.70
N ASN A 128 -13.99 9.66 -6.90
CA ASN A 128 -15.19 8.94 -6.48
C ASN A 128 -15.95 9.61 -5.33
N GLY A 129 -15.53 10.79 -4.88
CA GLY A 129 -16.16 11.46 -3.75
C GLY A 129 -15.87 10.82 -2.39
N LEU A 130 -15.02 9.80 -2.31
CA LEU A 130 -14.67 9.04 -1.09
C LEU A 130 -13.20 9.23 -0.68
N MET A 131 -12.49 10.18 -1.31
CA MET A 131 -11.09 10.50 -0.98
C MET A 131 -10.98 11.40 0.26
N ARG A 132 -9.78 11.51 0.85
CA ARG A 132 -9.49 12.48 1.92
C ARG A 132 -9.55 13.91 1.40
N THR A 133 -9.72 14.87 2.32
CA THR A 133 -9.68 16.30 1.99
C THR A 133 -8.34 16.68 1.36
N GLY A 134 -8.36 17.38 0.23
CA GLY A 134 -7.15 17.88 -0.43
C GLY A 134 -6.39 16.83 -1.24
N GLU A 135 -6.82 15.56 -1.22
CA GLU A 135 -6.03 14.46 -1.77
C GLU A 135 -6.01 14.48 -3.30
N SER A 136 -7.18 14.50 -3.94
CA SER A 136 -7.30 14.61 -5.39
C SER A 136 -6.64 15.89 -5.91
N GLU A 137 -6.87 17.05 -5.27
CA GLU A 137 -6.23 18.29 -5.71
C GLU A 137 -4.70 18.22 -5.60
N SER A 138 -4.16 17.60 -4.54
CA SER A 138 -2.72 17.44 -4.38
C SER A 138 -2.11 16.54 -5.46
N ILE A 139 -2.79 15.47 -5.84
CA ILE A 139 -2.33 14.54 -6.89
C ILE A 139 -2.33 15.27 -8.24
N LEU A 140 -3.46 15.90 -8.58
CA LEU A 140 -3.63 16.63 -9.84
C LEU A 140 -2.62 17.77 -9.97
N ARG A 141 -2.41 18.53 -8.90
CA ARG A 141 -1.41 19.61 -8.87
C ARG A 141 -0.02 19.09 -9.20
N PHE A 142 0.39 18.00 -8.57
CA PHE A 142 1.70 17.41 -8.82
C PHE A 142 1.88 17.02 -10.29
N PHE A 143 0.94 16.26 -10.86
CA PHE A 143 1.08 15.75 -12.22
C PHE A 143 0.86 16.83 -13.29
N LYS A 144 -0.13 17.71 -13.13
CA LYS A 144 -0.42 18.78 -14.12
C LYS A 144 0.65 19.87 -14.10
N GLU A 145 1.08 20.36 -12.93
CA GLU A 145 1.98 21.52 -12.86
C GLU A 145 3.45 21.15 -13.03
N LYS A 146 3.89 19.99 -12.51
CA LYS A 146 5.32 19.63 -12.52
C LYS A 146 5.72 18.69 -13.65
N SER A 147 4.83 17.82 -14.12
CA SER A 147 5.21 16.76 -15.08
C SER A 147 4.67 16.96 -16.50
N LYS A 148 3.80 17.94 -16.76
CA LYS A 148 3.08 18.10 -18.05
C LYS A 148 2.30 16.84 -18.50
N LEU A 149 2.06 15.92 -17.57
CA LEU A 149 1.35 14.68 -17.85
C LEU A 149 -0.10 15.00 -18.21
N ASN A 150 -0.61 14.36 -19.26
CA ASN A 150 -2.01 14.50 -19.64
C ASN A 150 -2.92 13.75 -18.66
N VAL A 151 -3.56 14.49 -17.74
CA VAL A 151 -4.48 13.94 -16.74
C VAL A 151 -5.90 14.39 -17.03
N ILE A 152 -6.75 13.43 -17.37
CA ILE A 152 -8.20 13.59 -17.39
C ILE A 152 -8.69 13.43 -15.96
N ASP A 153 -9.30 14.50 -15.45
CA ASP A 153 -9.85 14.56 -14.11
C ASP A 153 -11.36 14.46 -14.19
N VAL A 154 -11.92 13.46 -13.52
CA VAL A 154 -13.33 13.07 -13.63
C VAL A 154 -13.94 13.18 -12.24
N ASP A 155 -14.77 14.19 -12.02
CA ASP A 155 -15.57 14.28 -10.81
C ASP A 155 -16.82 13.41 -10.94
N ALA A 156 -16.82 12.28 -10.24
CA ALA A 156 -17.92 11.33 -10.20
C ALA A 156 -18.59 11.28 -8.82
N THR A 157 -18.38 12.29 -7.97
CA THR A 157 -18.87 12.33 -6.59
C THR A 157 -20.37 12.03 -6.50
N ASP A 158 -21.20 12.72 -7.29
CA ASP A 158 -22.66 12.54 -7.25
C ASP A 158 -23.08 11.13 -7.70
N TYR A 159 -22.39 10.56 -8.69
CA TYR A 159 -22.65 9.20 -9.15
C TYR A 159 -22.42 8.19 -8.03
N PHE A 160 -21.26 8.24 -7.38
CA PHE A 160 -20.93 7.29 -6.31
C PHE A 160 -21.79 7.49 -5.06
N LEU A 161 -22.15 8.72 -4.71
CA LEU A 161 -23.08 8.96 -3.60
C LEU A 161 -24.48 8.41 -3.91
N GLY A 162 -24.97 8.56 -5.14
CA GLY A 162 -26.23 7.95 -5.58
C GLY A 162 -26.18 6.42 -5.56
N GLU A 163 -25.08 5.81 -5.99
CA GLU A 163 -24.88 4.36 -5.93
C GLU A 163 -24.78 3.83 -4.49
N LEU A 164 -24.40 4.66 -3.52
CA LEU A 164 -24.25 4.27 -2.11
C LEU A 164 -25.46 4.63 -1.23
N ASP A 165 -26.47 5.29 -1.79
CA ASP A 165 -27.69 5.68 -1.08
C ASP A 165 -28.39 4.46 -0.47
N GLY A 166 -28.66 4.51 0.85
CA GLY A 166 -29.25 3.42 1.62
C GLY A 166 -28.39 2.16 1.79
N VAL A 167 -27.13 2.14 1.31
CA VAL A 167 -26.28 0.95 1.38
C VAL A 167 -25.52 0.91 2.71
N VAL A 168 -25.80 -0.11 3.51
CA VAL A 168 -25.11 -0.35 4.79
C VAL A 168 -24.13 -1.51 4.75
N ASP A 169 -24.36 -2.50 3.87
CA ASP A 169 -23.54 -3.70 3.80
C ASP A 169 -22.17 -3.39 3.17
N PRO A 170 -21.05 -3.68 3.86
CA PRO A 170 -19.72 -3.30 3.40
C PRO A 170 -19.28 -4.01 2.12
N GLU A 171 -19.68 -5.26 1.90
CA GLU A 171 -19.39 -5.99 0.66
C GLU A 171 -20.14 -5.39 -0.52
N ILE A 172 -21.40 -5.00 -0.32
CA ILE A 172 -22.17 -4.28 -1.35
C ILE A 172 -21.52 -2.92 -1.63
N LYS A 173 -21.09 -2.16 -0.61
CA LYS A 173 -20.37 -0.89 -0.81
C LYS A 173 -19.12 -1.08 -1.66
N ARG A 174 -18.27 -2.05 -1.29
CA ARG A 174 -17.04 -2.40 -2.03
C ARG A 174 -17.34 -2.74 -3.48
N LYS A 175 -18.35 -3.58 -3.72
CA LYS A 175 -18.75 -4.00 -5.06
C LYS A 175 -19.27 -2.84 -5.90
N ARG A 176 -20.17 -2.00 -5.37
CA ARG A 176 -20.72 -0.83 -6.09
C ARG A 176 -19.63 0.18 -6.42
N ILE A 177 -18.73 0.47 -5.49
CA ILE A 177 -17.59 1.37 -5.74
C ILE A 177 -16.66 0.80 -6.82
N GLY A 178 -16.32 -0.48 -6.75
CA GLY A 178 -15.46 -1.14 -7.74
C GLY A 178 -16.07 -1.12 -9.14
N LEU A 179 -17.34 -1.52 -9.28
CA LEU A 179 -18.05 -1.53 -10.56
C LEU A 179 -18.26 -0.13 -11.13
N GLY A 180 -18.63 0.84 -10.28
CA GLY A 180 -18.79 2.24 -10.67
C GLY A 180 -17.49 2.82 -11.22
N PHE A 181 -16.35 2.52 -10.58
CA PHE A 181 -15.04 2.96 -11.06
C PHE A 181 -14.70 2.38 -12.44
N ILE A 182 -14.92 1.07 -12.63
CA ILE A 182 -14.67 0.41 -13.92
C ILE A 182 -15.51 1.06 -15.01
N LYS A 183 -16.81 1.26 -14.77
CA LYS A 183 -17.73 1.88 -15.73
C LYS A 183 -17.29 3.29 -16.14
N ILE A 184 -17.02 4.16 -15.16
CA ILE A 184 -16.60 5.53 -15.44
C ILE A 184 -15.26 5.55 -16.17
N PHE A 185 -14.31 4.71 -15.75
CA PHE A 185 -13.02 4.64 -16.42
C PHE A 185 -13.17 4.21 -17.89
N GLU A 186 -14.00 3.20 -18.17
CA GLU A 186 -14.28 2.72 -19.53
C GLU A 186 -14.95 3.81 -20.38
N ASP A 187 -15.96 4.50 -19.83
CA ASP A 187 -16.67 5.60 -20.48
C ASP A 187 -15.71 6.72 -20.88
N GLU A 188 -14.75 7.08 -20.01
CA GLU A 188 -13.74 8.10 -20.29
C GLU A 188 -12.66 7.60 -21.26
N ALA A 189 -12.25 6.35 -21.13
CA ALA A 189 -11.28 5.74 -22.04
C ALA A 189 -11.79 5.70 -23.48
N HIS A 190 -13.09 5.42 -23.69
CA HIS A 190 -13.71 5.40 -25.02
C HIS A 190 -13.69 6.78 -25.71
N LYS A 191 -13.68 7.88 -24.94
CA LYS A 191 -13.60 9.24 -25.49
C LYS A 191 -12.21 9.60 -26.03
N ILE A 192 -11.16 8.92 -25.57
CA ILE A 192 -9.76 9.19 -25.93
C ILE A 192 -9.39 8.60 -27.30
N GLY A 193 -10.24 7.69 -27.82
CA GLY A 193 -10.07 7.01 -29.10
C GLY A 193 -9.35 5.68 -28.94
N GLU A 194 -8.63 5.26 -29.99
CA GLU A 194 -7.94 3.97 -30.00
C GLU A 194 -6.76 3.96 -29.01
N VAL A 195 -6.89 3.13 -27.97
CA VAL A 195 -5.85 2.85 -26.99
C VAL A 195 -5.55 1.36 -27.05
N ARG A 196 -4.26 1.01 -27.07
CA ARG A 196 -3.82 -0.39 -27.12
C ARG A 196 -3.39 -0.94 -25.76
N TYR A 197 -2.87 -0.09 -24.88
CA TYR A 197 -2.23 -0.52 -23.64
C TYR A 197 -2.87 0.08 -22.39
N LEU A 198 -2.88 -0.70 -21.31
CA LEU A 198 -3.20 -0.24 -19.96
C LEU A 198 -1.99 -0.45 -19.04
N ALA A 199 -1.51 0.63 -18.43
CA ALA A 199 -0.45 0.59 -17.44
C ALA A 199 -1.03 0.34 -16.03
N GLN A 200 -0.44 -0.63 -15.32
CA GLN A 200 -0.87 -1.04 -13.98
C GLN A 200 0.30 -1.14 -13.00
N GLY A 201 0.02 -0.91 -11.72
CA GLY A 201 0.98 -0.94 -10.62
C GLY A 201 1.09 -2.29 -9.93
N THR A 202 0.99 -3.40 -10.68
CA THR A 202 1.20 -4.75 -10.14
C THR A 202 2.62 -4.88 -9.60
N LEU A 203 2.75 -5.35 -8.36
CA LEU A 203 4.03 -5.53 -7.67
C LEU A 203 4.44 -7.00 -7.63
N TYR A 204 5.71 -7.26 -7.27
CA TYR A 204 6.23 -8.63 -7.18
C TYR A 204 5.49 -9.53 -6.18
N PRO A 205 5.09 -9.06 -4.98
CA PRO A 205 4.25 -9.85 -4.08
C PRO A 205 2.93 -10.31 -4.70
N ASP A 206 2.30 -9.47 -5.53
CA ASP A 206 1.03 -9.80 -6.20
C ASP A 206 1.22 -10.96 -7.19
N VAL A 207 2.35 -10.97 -7.89
CA VAL A 207 2.73 -12.04 -8.83
C VAL A 207 2.96 -13.35 -8.09
N ILE A 208 3.73 -13.33 -7.00
CA ILE A 208 3.99 -14.52 -6.19
C ILE A 208 2.67 -15.11 -5.67
N GLU A 209 1.77 -14.28 -5.14
CA GLU A 209 0.46 -14.73 -4.67
C GLU A 209 -0.34 -15.40 -5.80
N SER A 210 -0.34 -14.84 -7.02
CA SER A 210 -1.08 -15.40 -8.16
C SER A 210 -0.56 -16.75 -8.66
N VAL A 211 0.74 -17.02 -8.55
CA VAL A 211 1.36 -18.28 -9.01
C VAL A 211 1.25 -19.39 -7.97
N SER A 212 1.10 -19.03 -6.68
CA SER A 212 1.19 -19.96 -5.56
C SER A 212 -0.10 -20.72 -5.22
N PHE A 213 -1.25 -20.40 -5.83
CA PHE A 213 -2.53 -21.03 -5.50
C PHE A 213 -2.75 -22.38 -6.20
N ARG A 214 -2.22 -23.45 -5.60
CA ARG A 214 -2.83 -24.80 -5.69
C ARG A 214 -3.94 -24.91 -4.64
N GLY A 215 -5.17 -24.51 -4.99
CA GLY A 215 -6.37 -24.75 -4.19
C GLY A 215 -7.43 -23.65 -4.35
N GLU A 216 -8.67 -24.02 -4.65
CA GLU A 216 -9.81 -23.08 -4.79
C GLU A 216 -10.14 -22.40 -3.45
N ALA A 217 -9.82 -21.11 -3.35
CA ALA A 217 -10.39 -20.19 -2.37
C ALA A 217 -10.60 -18.83 -3.06
N PRO A 218 -11.65 -18.06 -2.69
CA PRO A 218 -12.10 -16.95 -3.50
C PRO A 218 -11.02 -15.88 -3.57
N ILE A 219 -10.58 -15.67 -4.81
CA ILE A 219 -9.70 -14.63 -5.31
C ILE A 219 -9.89 -13.35 -4.51
N LYS A 220 -8.85 -12.92 -3.78
CA LYS A 220 -8.78 -11.54 -3.26
C LYS A 220 -9.16 -10.62 -4.42
N SER A 221 -10.19 -9.81 -4.23
CA SER A 221 -10.63 -8.81 -5.20
C SER A 221 -9.41 -8.02 -5.65
N HIS A 222 -9.08 -8.12 -6.94
CA HIS A 222 -7.82 -7.65 -7.49
C HIS A 222 -7.63 -6.16 -7.14
N HIS A 223 -6.68 -5.88 -6.25
CA HIS A 223 -6.09 -4.55 -6.18
C HIS A 223 -5.33 -4.38 -7.51
N ASN A 224 -5.60 -3.26 -8.21
CA ASN A 224 -5.25 -2.97 -9.62
C ASN A 224 -6.35 -3.32 -10.63
N VAL A 225 -7.42 -2.53 -10.65
CA VAL A 225 -8.39 -2.37 -11.75
C VAL A 225 -8.68 -3.64 -12.59
N GLY A 226 -8.78 -4.79 -11.93
CA GLY A 226 -8.48 -6.10 -12.54
C GLY A 226 -9.45 -6.54 -13.63
N GLY A 227 -10.64 -5.96 -13.71
CA GLY A 227 -11.62 -6.27 -14.76
C GLY A 227 -11.44 -5.49 -16.06
N LEU A 228 -10.76 -4.33 -16.03
CA LEU A 228 -10.64 -3.47 -17.23
C LEU A 228 -9.92 -4.13 -18.41
N PRO A 229 -8.80 -4.87 -18.24
CA PRO A 229 -8.07 -5.44 -19.37
C PRO A 229 -8.93 -6.42 -20.19
N GLU A 230 -9.72 -7.26 -19.51
CA GLU A 230 -10.58 -8.25 -20.14
C GLU A 230 -11.75 -7.60 -20.88
N ILE A 231 -12.36 -6.58 -20.26
CA ILE A 231 -13.51 -5.85 -20.82
C ILE A 231 -13.07 -5.04 -22.05
N MET A 232 -11.96 -4.31 -21.94
CA MET A 232 -11.49 -3.37 -22.96
C MET A 232 -10.51 -3.98 -23.97
N LYS A 233 -10.11 -5.24 -23.80
CA LYS A 233 -9.11 -5.96 -24.63
C LYS A 233 -7.77 -5.21 -24.76
N LEU A 234 -7.33 -4.58 -23.66
CA LEU A 234 -6.08 -3.82 -23.60
C LEU A 234 -4.89 -4.72 -23.23
N GLU A 235 -3.74 -4.47 -23.84
CA GLU A 235 -2.49 -5.13 -23.45
C GLU A 235 -1.90 -4.48 -22.18
N LEU A 236 -1.53 -5.30 -21.19
CA LEU A 236 -1.01 -4.79 -19.91
C LEU A 236 0.46 -4.38 -19.97
N ILE A 237 0.77 -3.21 -19.40
CA ILE A 237 2.14 -2.76 -19.10
C ILE A 237 2.28 -2.66 -17.58
N GLU A 238 3.04 -3.55 -16.98
CA GLU A 238 3.23 -3.62 -15.52
C GLU A 238 4.70 -3.39 -15.17
N PRO A 239 5.16 -2.13 -15.15
CA PRO A 239 6.58 -1.83 -15.02
C PRO A 239 7.13 -2.08 -13.62
N LEU A 240 6.27 -2.30 -12.61
CA LEU A 240 6.67 -2.52 -11.22
C LEU A 240 6.61 -4.01 -10.82
N ARG A 241 6.32 -4.89 -11.77
CA ARG A 241 6.04 -6.32 -11.54
C ARG A 241 7.19 -7.06 -10.84
N GLU A 242 8.41 -6.58 -10.97
CA GLU A 242 9.62 -7.19 -10.39
C GLU A 242 10.08 -6.49 -9.09
N LEU A 243 9.31 -5.53 -8.58
CA LEU A 243 9.70 -4.72 -7.43
C LEU A 243 8.91 -5.05 -6.16
N PHE A 244 9.60 -4.94 -5.03
CA PHE A 244 8.99 -4.83 -3.71
C PHE A 244 8.58 -3.39 -3.38
N LYS A 245 7.77 -3.23 -2.33
CA LYS A 245 7.14 -1.94 -1.98
C LYS A 245 8.13 -0.86 -1.57
N ASP A 246 9.21 -1.24 -0.91
CA ASP A 246 10.33 -0.39 -0.56
C ASP A 246 11.08 0.10 -1.81
N GLU A 247 11.38 -0.80 -2.76
CA GLU A 247 12.00 -0.44 -4.04
C GLU A 247 11.11 0.51 -4.85
N VAL A 248 9.80 0.31 -4.87
CA VAL A 248 8.85 1.23 -5.53
C VAL A 248 8.92 2.64 -4.92
N ARG A 249 9.14 2.75 -3.61
CA ARG A 249 9.31 4.05 -2.95
C ARG A 249 10.61 4.72 -3.37
N GLU A 250 11.72 3.98 -3.37
CA GLU A 250 13.02 4.47 -3.83
C GLU A 250 12.97 4.90 -5.31
N LEU A 251 12.35 4.07 -6.16
CA LEU A 251 12.11 4.38 -7.57
C LEU A 251 11.33 5.69 -7.74
N GLY A 252 10.29 5.89 -6.95
CA GLY A 252 9.50 7.11 -6.99
C GLY A 252 10.30 8.37 -6.65
N LEU A 253 11.19 8.30 -5.66
CA LEU A 253 12.08 9.41 -5.30
C LEU A 253 13.09 9.71 -6.42
N GLU A 254 13.69 8.67 -7.01
CA GLU A 254 14.62 8.78 -8.14
C GLU A 254 13.93 9.38 -9.40
N LEU A 255 12.63 9.13 -9.57
CA LEU A 255 11.80 9.74 -10.61
C LEU A 255 11.37 11.18 -10.30
N GLY A 256 11.70 11.71 -9.11
CA GLY A 256 11.39 13.08 -8.69
C GLY A 256 10.00 13.28 -8.09
N LEU A 257 9.32 12.20 -7.68
CA LEU A 257 8.07 12.30 -6.93
C LEU A 257 8.33 12.89 -5.52
N PRO A 258 7.41 13.70 -4.98
CA PRO A 258 7.59 14.32 -3.68
C PRO A 258 7.53 13.27 -2.59
N GLU A 259 8.36 13.46 -1.58
CA GLU A 259 8.48 12.53 -0.46
C GLU A 259 7.13 12.30 0.25
N GLU A 260 6.27 13.33 0.32
CA GLU A 260 4.93 13.23 0.91
C GLU A 260 3.97 12.34 0.11
N ALA A 261 4.20 12.15 -1.19
CA ALA A 261 3.45 11.20 -1.99
C ALA A 261 3.98 9.78 -1.78
N ILE A 262 5.30 9.61 -1.69
CA ILE A 262 5.97 8.31 -1.56
C ILE A 262 5.74 7.65 -0.20
N TYR A 263 5.90 8.41 0.88
CA TYR A 263 5.74 7.90 2.25
C TYR A 263 4.33 8.11 2.79
N ARG A 264 3.35 8.29 1.90
CA ARG A 264 1.94 8.31 2.29
C ARG A 264 1.54 6.94 2.82
N GLN A 265 0.85 6.93 3.95
CA GLN A 265 0.25 5.71 4.49
C GLN A 265 -0.80 5.15 3.50
N PRO A 266 -0.94 3.82 3.39
CA PRO A 266 -1.91 3.22 2.48
C PRO A 266 -3.32 3.77 2.64
N PHE A 267 -4.01 3.94 1.51
CA PHE A 267 -5.42 4.34 1.45
C PHE A 267 -6.21 3.31 0.64
N PRO A 268 -7.33 2.78 1.18
CA PRO A 268 -8.07 1.72 0.52
C PRO A 268 -8.74 2.21 -0.77
N GLY A 269 -8.92 1.32 -1.75
CA GLY A 269 -9.61 1.65 -3.02
C GLY A 269 -11.03 2.21 -2.83
N PRO A 270 -11.88 1.59 -1.98
CA PRO A 270 -13.18 2.16 -1.59
C PRO A 270 -13.11 3.46 -0.77
N GLY A 271 -11.90 3.91 -0.42
CA GLY A 271 -11.64 5.14 0.33
C GLY A 271 -12.37 5.19 1.67
N LEU A 272 -12.96 6.34 1.96
CA LEU A 272 -13.75 6.58 3.16
C LEU A 272 -15.04 5.74 3.21
N GLY A 273 -15.46 5.10 2.11
CA GLY A 273 -16.67 4.28 2.07
C GLY A 273 -16.66 3.07 3.02
N ILE A 274 -15.48 2.57 3.37
CA ILE A 274 -15.27 1.49 4.37
C ILE A 274 -14.77 2.01 5.73
N ARG A 275 -14.69 3.33 5.90
CA ARG A 275 -14.35 3.99 7.17
C ARG A 275 -15.54 4.74 7.77
N ILE A 276 -16.67 4.71 7.07
CA ILE A 276 -17.97 5.11 7.59
C ILE A 276 -18.75 3.83 7.77
N MET A 277 -18.94 3.44 9.03
CA MET A 277 -19.75 2.27 9.36
C MET A 277 -21.20 2.53 8.96
N GLY A 278 -21.81 1.57 8.26
CA GLY A 278 -23.16 1.73 7.71
C GLY A 278 -23.21 2.67 6.50
N GLU A 279 -24.27 3.47 6.41
CA GLU A 279 -24.55 4.30 5.23
C GLU A 279 -23.55 5.44 5.03
N VAL A 280 -23.20 5.69 3.76
CA VAL A 280 -22.28 6.75 3.34
C VAL A 280 -23.08 7.92 2.78
N THR A 281 -23.07 9.05 3.48
CA THR A 281 -23.74 10.29 3.03
C THR A 281 -22.75 11.45 2.96
N ALA A 282 -23.10 12.50 2.22
CA ALA A 282 -22.26 13.71 2.11
C ALA A 282 -21.92 14.32 3.48
N GLU A 283 -22.88 14.33 4.40
CA GLU A 283 -22.68 14.86 5.76
C GLU A 283 -21.74 13.97 6.60
N ARG A 284 -21.91 12.65 6.52
CA ARG A 284 -21.03 11.69 7.21
C ARG A 284 -19.60 11.75 6.66
N LEU A 285 -19.44 11.92 5.35
CA LEU A 285 -18.15 12.16 4.70
C LEU A 285 -17.52 13.46 5.17
N ARG A 286 -18.28 14.54 5.29
CA ARG A 286 -17.79 15.83 5.80
C ARG A 286 -17.23 15.68 7.21
N VAL A 287 -17.97 15.03 8.11
CA VAL A 287 -17.55 14.78 9.50
C VAL A 287 -16.29 13.92 9.56
N LEU A 288 -16.26 12.81 8.82
CA LEU A 288 -15.11 11.92 8.82
C LEU A 288 -13.87 12.59 8.23
N ARG A 289 -14.01 13.34 7.13
CA ARG A 289 -12.91 14.09 6.50
C ARG A 289 -12.26 15.08 7.45
N GLN A 290 -13.08 15.87 8.16
CA GLN A 290 -12.58 16.84 9.14
C GLN A 290 -11.83 16.14 10.29
N SER A 291 -12.36 15.00 10.74
CA SER A 291 -11.74 14.18 11.78
C SER A 291 -10.40 13.60 11.32
N ASP A 292 -10.33 13.03 10.12
CA ASP A 292 -9.12 12.43 9.55
C ASP A 292 -8.02 13.47 9.29
N VAL A 293 -8.38 14.71 8.89
CA VAL A 293 -7.42 15.83 8.78
C VAL A 293 -6.72 16.07 10.13
N ILE A 294 -7.46 16.13 11.22
CA ILE A 294 -6.89 16.33 12.57
C ILE A 294 -5.96 15.18 12.95
N VAL A 295 -6.39 13.94 12.71
CA VAL A 295 -5.55 12.74 12.96
C VAL A 295 -4.22 12.86 12.20
N LEU A 296 -4.27 13.11 10.89
CA LEU A 296 -3.09 13.19 10.05
C LEU A 296 -2.17 14.35 10.46
N GLU A 297 -2.72 15.51 10.79
CA GLU A 297 -1.94 16.67 11.25
C GLU A 297 -1.19 16.37 12.55
N GLU A 298 -1.85 15.82 13.56
CA GLU A 298 -1.23 15.55 14.85
C GLU A 298 -0.23 14.39 14.78
N MET A 299 -0.51 13.37 13.97
CA MET A 299 0.45 12.30 13.68
C MET A 299 1.71 12.83 12.99
N LYS A 300 1.58 13.78 12.05
CA LYS A 300 2.72 14.41 11.38
C LYS A 300 3.50 15.33 12.33
N LYS A 301 2.82 16.22 13.05
CA LYS A 301 3.44 17.18 14.00
C LYS A 301 4.22 16.47 15.12
N SER A 302 3.74 15.31 15.57
CA SER A 302 4.38 14.51 16.61
C SER A 302 5.49 13.57 16.10
N GLY A 303 5.69 13.49 14.78
CA GLY A 303 6.65 12.57 14.15
C GLY A 303 6.22 11.09 14.19
N TRP A 304 4.98 10.79 14.57
CA TRP A 304 4.46 9.42 14.61
C TRP A 304 3.95 8.92 13.26
N TYR A 305 3.64 9.82 12.31
CA TYR A 305 3.10 9.45 11.00
C TYR A 305 3.94 8.40 10.27
N ARG A 306 5.27 8.51 10.34
CA ARG A 306 6.21 7.55 9.72
C ARG A 306 6.59 6.36 10.61
N LYS A 307 6.23 6.41 11.89
CA LYS A 307 6.54 5.34 12.86
C LYS A 307 5.47 4.25 12.91
N VAL A 308 4.31 4.52 12.30
CA VAL A 308 3.20 3.57 12.21
C VAL A 308 2.93 3.27 10.74
N TRP A 309 2.44 2.07 10.47
CA TRP A 309 2.11 1.63 9.13
C TRP A 309 0.92 2.41 8.56
N GLN A 310 -0.12 2.59 9.38
CA GLN A 310 -1.33 3.28 8.97
C GLN A 310 -2.00 3.92 10.19
N SER A 311 -2.58 5.11 10.00
CA SER A 311 -3.38 5.81 10.99
C SER A 311 -4.52 6.58 10.32
N PHE A 312 -5.74 6.46 10.86
CA PHE A 312 -6.95 7.06 10.29
C PHE A 312 -8.10 7.12 11.29
N ALA A 313 -9.10 7.94 10.98
CA ALA A 313 -10.38 7.97 11.68
C ALA A 313 -11.41 7.00 11.05
N VAL A 314 -12.32 6.49 11.87
CA VAL A 314 -13.51 5.71 11.50
C VAL A 314 -14.74 6.35 12.15
N LEU A 315 -15.80 6.58 11.38
CA LEU A 315 -17.06 7.14 11.88
C LEU A 315 -18.04 6.03 12.23
N LEU A 316 -18.46 5.97 13.50
CA LEU A 316 -19.38 4.94 13.99
C LEU A 316 -20.84 5.32 13.71
N PRO A 317 -21.76 4.34 13.59
CA PRO A 317 -23.17 4.59 13.35
C PRO A 317 -23.93 4.73 14.69
N ILE A 318 -23.27 5.30 15.70
CA ILE A 318 -23.83 5.48 17.04
C ILE A 318 -23.65 6.93 17.48
N GLN A 319 -24.62 7.42 18.23
CA GLN A 319 -24.60 8.74 18.84
C GLN A 319 -24.53 8.62 20.37
N THR A 320 -23.83 9.55 21.01
CA THR A 320 -23.64 9.54 22.46
C THR A 320 -23.97 10.88 23.06
N VAL A 321 -24.32 10.88 24.34
CA VAL A 321 -24.54 12.12 25.10
C VAL A 321 -23.20 12.78 25.41
N GLY A 322 -23.15 14.09 25.26
CA GLY A 322 -22.04 14.95 25.67
C GLY A 322 -22.55 16.25 26.30
N VAL A 323 -21.62 16.99 26.88
CA VAL A 323 -21.83 18.38 27.31
C VAL A 323 -20.76 19.20 26.61
N MET A 324 -21.19 20.09 25.72
CA MET A 324 -20.29 20.97 24.96
C MET A 324 -20.78 22.41 25.11
N GLY A 325 -19.94 23.28 25.67
CA GLY A 325 -20.39 24.57 26.21
C GLY A 325 -21.38 24.35 27.37
N ASP A 326 -22.50 25.08 27.35
CA ASP A 326 -23.55 24.99 28.38
C ASP A 326 -24.73 24.07 27.97
N GLY A 327 -24.61 23.36 26.84
CA GLY A 327 -25.69 22.55 26.25
C GLY A 327 -25.41 21.05 26.23
N ARG A 328 -26.49 20.26 26.35
CA ARG A 328 -26.44 18.80 26.14
C ARG A 328 -26.39 18.51 24.64
N THR A 329 -25.47 17.65 24.22
CA THR A 329 -25.31 17.24 22.82
C THR A 329 -25.59 15.74 22.65
N TYR A 330 -26.01 15.35 21.45
CA TYR A 330 -26.17 13.96 21.04
C TYR A 330 -25.55 13.80 19.64
N GLU A 331 -24.28 13.41 19.60
CA GLU A 331 -23.44 13.46 18.39
C GLU A 331 -22.65 12.18 18.18
N ASN A 332 -21.99 12.06 17.03
CA ASN A 332 -21.33 10.83 16.59
C ASN A 332 -20.07 10.51 17.39
N VAL A 333 -19.63 9.25 17.27
CA VAL A 333 -18.36 8.75 17.80
C VAL A 333 -17.35 8.55 16.67
N ILE A 334 -16.13 9.02 16.87
CA ILE A 334 -14.98 8.70 16.02
C ILE A 334 -14.11 7.65 16.72
N ALA A 335 -13.78 6.57 16.02
CA ALA A 335 -12.72 5.66 16.43
C ALA A 335 -11.42 6.03 15.72
N LEU A 336 -10.35 6.22 16.49
CA LEU A 336 -9.00 6.33 15.96
C LEU A 336 -8.42 4.93 15.79
N ARG A 337 -7.91 4.63 14.60
CA ARG A 337 -7.16 3.40 14.30
C ARG A 337 -5.73 3.78 13.96
N ALA A 338 -4.76 3.16 14.63
CA ALA A 338 -3.36 3.24 14.25
C ALA A 338 -2.69 1.89 14.51
N VAL A 339 -1.99 1.37 13.50
CA VAL A 339 -1.39 0.04 13.51
C VAL A 339 0.05 0.08 13.04
N ASP A 340 0.84 -0.85 13.56
CA ASP A 340 2.18 -1.15 13.06
C ASP A 340 2.20 -2.56 12.44
N SER A 341 2.87 -2.69 11.30
CA SER A 341 2.88 -3.90 10.50
C SER A 341 4.08 -3.92 9.55
N ARG A 342 4.55 -5.11 9.19
CA ARG A 342 5.60 -5.30 8.18
C ARG A 342 5.03 -5.58 6.79
N ASP A 343 3.94 -6.35 6.72
CA ASP A 343 3.39 -6.92 5.48
C ASP A 343 1.85 -6.80 5.38
N ALA A 344 1.22 -6.12 6.33
CA ALA A 344 -0.23 -6.06 6.53
C ALA A 344 -0.94 -7.41 6.73
N MET A 345 -0.23 -8.55 6.78
CA MET A 345 -0.80 -9.86 7.09
C MET A 345 -1.03 -10.01 8.60
N THR A 346 -0.10 -9.51 9.41
CA THR A 346 -0.25 -9.35 10.86
C THR A 346 -0.03 -7.90 11.25
N ALA A 347 -0.75 -7.39 12.24
CA ALA A 347 -0.58 -6.01 12.70
C ALA A 347 -0.90 -5.88 14.18
N ASP A 348 -0.09 -5.13 14.92
CA ASP A 348 -0.41 -4.74 16.29
C ASP A 348 -0.94 -3.30 16.30
N TRP A 349 -1.78 -2.97 17.27
CA TRP A 349 -2.20 -1.58 17.45
C TRP A 349 -1.02 -0.78 18.00
N SER A 350 -0.85 0.46 17.52
CA SER A 350 0.30 1.28 17.90
C SER A 350 0.13 1.84 19.32
N LYS A 351 1.13 1.67 20.18
CA LYS A 351 1.12 2.25 21.54
C LYS A 351 1.44 3.75 21.49
N LEU A 352 0.51 4.53 20.94
CA LEU A 352 0.62 5.98 20.83
C LEU A 352 0.70 6.63 22.22
N PRO A 353 1.50 7.68 22.42
CA PRO A 353 1.58 8.38 23.69
C PRO A 353 0.20 8.91 24.10
N TYR A 354 -0.15 8.77 25.39
CA TYR A 354 -1.45 9.24 25.90
C TYR A 354 -1.69 10.73 25.64
N GLU A 355 -0.64 11.56 25.70
CA GLU A 355 -0.71 12.98 25.37
C GLU A 355 -1.11 13.24 23.91
N LEU A 356 -0.61 12.42 22.98
CA LEU A 356 -0.97 12.51 21.56
C LEU A 356 -2.44 12.10 21.35
N LEU A 357 -2.86 11.00 21.99
CA LEU A 357 -4.26 10.55 21.96
C LEU A 357 -5.20 11.61 22.54
N GLY A 358 -4.83 12.20 23.67
CA GLY A 358 -5.57 13.29 24.32
C GLY A 358 -5.71 14.50 23.40
N LYS A 359 -4.61 14.93 22.76
CA LYS A 359 -4.62 16.07 21.83
C LYS A 359 -5.50 15.82 20.60
N ILE A 360 -5.40 14.64 19.98
CA ILE A 360 -6.26 14.25 18.84
C ILE A 360 -7.73 14.28 19.28
N SER A 361 -8.05 13.64 20.42
CA SER A 361 -9.40 13.59 20.97
C SER A 361 -9.98 14.98 21.22
N SER A 362 -9.25 15.85 21.93
CA SER A 362 -9.69 17.21 22.22
C SER A 362 -9.90 18.05 20.97
N ARG A 363 -9.00 17.97 19.98
CA ARG A 363 -9.16 18.69 18.72
C ARG A 363 -10.38 18.21 17.95
N ILE A 364 -10.58 16.90 17.80
CA ILE A 364 -11.74 16.35 17.09
C ILE A 364 -13.04 16.83 17.74
N ILE A 365 -13.18 16.70 19.07
CA ILE A 365 -14.41 17.07 19.79
C ILE A 365 -14.69 18.59 19.70
N ASN A 366 -13.65 19.42 19.76
CA ASN A 366 -13.84 20.89 19.78
C ASN A 366 -13.97 21.50 18.37
N GLU A 367 -13.34 20.91 17.35
CA GLU A 367 -13.26 21.50 16.01
C GLU A 367 -14.27 20.87 15.02
N VAL A 368 -14.68 19.61 15.23
CA VAL A 368 -15.56 18.87 14.30
C VAL A 368 -17.00 18.88 14.80
N ARG A 369 -17.83 19.73 14.19
CA ARG A 369 -19.28 19.73 14.47
C ARG A 369 -19.90 18.39 14.10
N GLY A 370 -20.57 17.75 15.05
CA GLY A 370 -21.20 16.44 14.89
C GLY A 370 -20.42 15.28 15.51
N VAL A 371 -19.36 15.55 16.29
CA VAL A 371 -18.61 14.56 17.06
C VAL A 371 -18.45 15.04 18.51
N ASN A 372 -18.84 14.21 19.47
CA ASN A 372 -18.64 14.53 20.90
C ASN A 372 -17.92 13.44 21.69
N ARG A 373 -17.42 12.41 20.99
CA ARG A 373 -16.69 11.31 21.62
C ARG A 373 -15.66 10.71 20.66
N VAL A 374 -14.49 10.43 21.20
CA VAL A 374 -13.40 9.75 20.50
C VAL A 374 -12.99 8.51 21.29
N VAL A 375 -12.77 7.41 20.60
CA VAL A 375 -12.24 6.16 21.14
C VAL A 375 -10.98 5.74 20.37
N TYR A 376 -10.18 4.84 20.94
CA TYR A 376 -8.99 4.30 20.29
C TYR A 376 -9.08 2.78 20.18
N ASP A 377 -8.85 2.24 18.98
CA ASP A 377 -8.91 0.81 18.71
C ASP A 377 -7.61 0.11 19.12
N ILE A 378 -7.71 -0.71 20.17
CA ILE A 378 -6.63 -1.49 20.77
C ILE A 378 -6.68 -2.98 20.37
N SER A 379 -7.31 -3.30 19.23
CA SER A 379 -7.46 -4.68 18.74
C SER A 379 -6.36 -5.02 17.73
N SER A 380 -5.58 -6.07 17.97
CA SER A 380 -4.56 -6.55 17.03
C SER A 380 -5.19 -7.38 15.88
N LYS A 381 -4.47 -7.52 14.77
CA LYS A 381 -4.79 -8.44 13.67
C LYS A 381 -3.85 -9.64 13.74
N PRO A 382 -4.36 -10.86 14.00
CA PRO A 382 -5.73 -11.26 14.41
C PRO A 382 -6.06 -10.93 15.89
N PRO A 383 -7.35 -10.97 16.34
CA PRO A 383 -8.54 -11.46 15.63
C PRO A 383 -9.27 -10.42 14.78
N ALA A 384 -8.95 -9.13 14.95
CA ALA A 384 -9.56 -8.06 14.15
C ALA A 384 -8.89 -7.94 12.77
N THR A 385 -9.33 -6.97 11.98
CA THR A 385 -8.60 -6.52 10.78
C THR A 385 -8.13 -5.06 10.94
N ILE A 386 -7.41 -4.51 9.95
CA ILE A 386 -6.88 -3.15 10.05
C ILE A 386 -8.01 -2.13 9.84
N GLU A 387 -8.73 -2.25 8.73
CA GLU A 387 -9.95 -1.47 8.44
C GLU A 387 -11.13 -2.09 9.22
N TRP A 388 -12.22 -1.34 9.39
CA TRP A 388 -13.39 -1.81 10.16
C TRP A 388 -14.47 -2.49 9.29
N GLU A 389 -14.37 -2.32 7.97
CA GLU A 389 -15.23 -2.89 6.92
C GLU A 389 -14.40 -3.20 5.67
#